data_AF-A0A0N9I3I0-F1
#
_entry.id   AF-A0A0N9I3I0-F1
#
_cell.length_a   1.000
_cell.length_b   1.000
_cell.length_c   1.000
_cell.angle_alpha   90.00
_cell.angle_beta   90.00
_cell.angle_gamma   90.00
#
_symmetry.space_group_name_H-M   'P 1'
#
loop_
_entity.id
_entity.type
_entity.pdbx_description
1 polymer ?
#
loop_
_entity_poly.entity_id
_entity_poly.type
_entity_poly.pdbx_seq_one_letter_code
_entity_poly.pdbx_strand_id
1 'polypeptide(L)' 'MSGARVICATHSPTLAATPDADIIEVGDHGFRRTTWEDLALVDHWRRYMNNPTAYLRHMTQE' A
#
# COMPACT_ATOMS: atom_id res chain seq x y z
N MET A 1 -24.22 -21.42 2.54
CA MET A 1 -23.69 -20.09 2.18
C MET A 1 -22.17 -20.22 2.17
N SER A 2 -21.53 -20.25 1.00
CA SER A 2 -20.10 -20.56 0.90
C SER A 2 -19.32 -19.25 0.81
N GLY A 3 -18.94 -18.67 1.97
CA GLY A 3 -18.02 -17.55 2.01
C GLY A 3 -16.60 -18.04 1.69
N ALA A 4 -15.96 -17.46 0.68
CA ALA A 4 -14.55 -17.76 0.38
C ALA A 4 -13.65 -16.96 1.34
N ARG A 5 -12.58 -17.60 1.84
CA ARG A 5 -11.49 -16.94 2.56
C ARG A 5 -10.23 -17.07 1.71
N VAL A 6 -9.51 -15.97 1.56
CA VAL A 6 -8.33 -15.90 0.70
C VAL A 6 -7.17 -15.31 1.50
N ILE A 7 -5.99 -15.88 1.33
CA ILE A 7 -4.72 -15.24 1.68
C ILE A 7 -4.12 -14.76 0.36
N CYS A 8 -3.83 -13.47 0.26
CA CYS A 8 -3.29 -12.86 -0.94
C CYS A 8 -2.05 -12.04 -0.60
N ALA A 9 -0.95 -12.31 -1.31
CA ALA A 9 0.20 -11.41 -1.34
C ALA A 9 -0.02 -10.41 -2.49
N THR A 10 0.00 -9.11 -2.18
CA THR A 10 -0.29 -8.07 -3.16
C THR A 10 0.52 -6.81 -2.91
N HIS A 11 0.94 -6.15 -4.00
CA HIS A 11 1.47 -4.78 -3.97
C HIS A 11 0.42 -3.76 -4.41
N SER A 12 -0.84 -4.17 -4.61
CA SER A 12 -1.93 -3.26 -4.98
C SER A 12 -2.55 -2.66 -3.71
N PRO A 13 -2.51 -1.33 -3.54
CA PRO A 13 -3.16 -0.69 -2.41
C PRO A 13 -4.69 -0.85 -2.48
N THR A 14 -5.25 -1.01 -3.67
CA THR A 14 -6.69 -1.22 -3.86
C THR A 14 -7.15 -2.58 -3.33
N LEU A 15 -6.36 -3.64 -3.53
CA LEU A 15 -6.68 -4.96 -2.99
C LEU A 15 -6.48 -4.99 -1.46
N ALA A 16 -5.45 -4.33 -0.96
CA ALA A 16 -5.20 -4.20 0.47
C ALA A 16 -6.32 -3.43 1.20
N ALA A 17 -7.07 -2.56 0.51
CA ALA A 17 -8.22 -1.83 1.06
C ALA A 17 -9.51 -2.67 1.17
N THR A 18 -9.43 -4.00 1.04
CA THR A 18 -10.60 -4.87 1.18
C THR A 18 -11.21 -4.70 2.58
N PRO A 19 -12.53 -4.52 2.70
CA PRO A 19 -13.17 -4.40 4.02
C PRO A 19 -12.82 -5.57 4.93
N ASP A 20 -12.55 -5.26 6.19
CA ASP A 20 -12.19 -6.22 7.25
C ASP A 20 -10.94 -7.07 6.97
N ALA A 21 -10.06 -6.64 6.05
CA ALA A 21 -8.80 -7.31 5.80
C ALA A 21 -7.87 -7.26 7.02
N ASP A 22 -7.34 -8.41 7.44
CA ASP A 22 -6.17 -8.48 8.34
C ASP A 22 -4.90 -8.31 7.50
N ILE A 23 -4.24 -7.16 7.64
CA ILE A 23 -3.12 -6.77 6.79
C ILE A 23 -1.82 -7.09 7.52
N ILE A 24 -0.98 -7.90 6.86
CA ILE A 24 0.41 -8.13 7.26
C ILE A 24 1.30 -7.45 6.22
N GLU A 25 2.03 -6.42 6.65
CA GLU A 25 3.06 -5.78 5.84
C GLU A 25 4.37 -6.58 5.96
N VAL A 26 5.01 -6.79 4.81
CA VAL A 26 6.30 -7.46 4.69
C VAL A 26 7.33 -6.43 4.22
N GLY A 27 8.40 -6.25 5.00
CA GLY A 27 9.47 -5.33 4.66
C GLY A 27 10.76 -5.62 5.43
N ASP A 28 11.68 -4.66 5.44
CA ASP A 28 12.98 -4.81 6.13
C ASP A 28 12.84 -5.02 7.65
N HIS A 29 11.70 -4.61 8.22
CA HIS A 29 11.32 -4.85 9.60
C HIS A 29 10.74 -6.26 9.85
N GLY A 30 10.76 -7.15 8.85
CA GLY A 30 10.12 -8.46 8.88
C GLY A 30 8.63 -8.37 8.58
N PHE A 31 7.82 -9.12 9.34
CA PHE A 31 6.37 -9.15 9.23
C PHE A 31 5.74 -8.32 10.35
N ARG A 32 4.85 -7.38 10.01
CA ARG A 32 4.05 -6.65 11.01
C ARG A 32 2.58 -6.59 10.61
N ARG A 33 1.69 -6.65 11.62
CA ARG A 33 0.29 -6.27 11.41
C ARG A 33 0.16 -4.76 11.39
N THR A 34 -0.66 -4.23 10.49
CA THR A 34 -0.85 -2.79 10.33
C THR A 34 -2.24 -2.48 9.76
N THR A 35 -2.64 -1.21 9.75
CA THR A 35 -3.82 -0.74 9.03
C THR A 35 -3.47 -0.39 7.59
N TRP A 36 -4.48 -0.28 6.72
CA TRP A 36 -4.27 0.14 5.35
C TRP A 36 -3.70 1.55 5.27
N GLU A 37 -4.16 2.44 6.14
CA GLU A 37 -3.74 3.84 6.20
C GLU A 37 -2.25 4.00 6.55
N ASP A 38 -1.72 3.07 7.36
CA ASP A 38 -0.35 3.08 7.86
C ASP A 38 0.64 2.29 6.97
N LEU A 39 0.15 1.65 5.89
CA LEU A 39 1.02 0.98 4.92
C LEU A 39 1.97 2.00 4.27
N ALA A 40 3.26 1.67 4.24
CA ALA A 40 4.26 2.54 3.62
C ALA A 40 3.93 2.80 2.13
N LEU A 41 3.40 1.78 1.45
CA LEU A 41 2.90 1.91 0.09
C LEU A 41 1.79 2.98 -0.03
N VAL A 42 0.80 2.94 0.86
CA VAL A 42 -0.34 3.86 0.80
C VAL A 42 0.09 5.30 1.10
N ASP A 43 0.99 5.48 2.07
CA ASP A 43 1.61 6.78 2.35
C ASP A 43 2.34 7.34 1.11
N HIS A 44 3.17 6.54 0.43
CA HIS A 44 3.84 6.98 -0.80
C HIS A 44 2.86 7.40 -1.90
N TRP A 45 1.81 6.61 -2.14
CA TRP A 45 0.78 6.94 -3.13
C TRP A 45 0.05 8.24 -2.79
N ARG A 46 -0.33 8.44 -1.53
CA ARG A 46 -0.97 9.69 -1.07
C ARG A 46 -0.06 10.90 -1.29
N ARG A 47 1.22 10.79 -0.92
CA ARG A 47 2.21 11.87 -1.11
C ARG A 47 2.40 12.22 -2.58
N TYR A 48 2.53 11.22 -3.44
CA TYR A 48 2.63 11.43 -4.88
C TYR A 48 1.39 12.13 -5.44
N MET A 49 0.19 11.67 -5.10
CA MET A 49 -1.05 12.30 -5.57
C MET A 49 -1.23 13.73 -5.06
N ASN A 50 -0.75 14.04 -3.86
CA ASN A 50 -0.83 15.39 -3.29
C ASN A 50 0.16 16.38 -3.92
N ASN A 51 1.34 15.92 -4.34
CA ASN A 51 2.35 16.77 -4.98
C ASN A 51 3.19 15.98 -5.99
N PRO A 52 2.67 15.72 -7.19
CA PRO A 52 3.37 14.91 -8.19
C PRO A 52 4.63 15.61 -8.70
N THR A 53 4.63 16.95 -8.78
CA THR A 53 5.77 17.73 -9.25
C THR A 53 7.01 17.57 -8.36
N ALA A 54 6.84 17.36 -7.05
CA ALA A 54 7.95 17.11 -6.14
C ALA A 54 8.70 15.80 -6.46
N TYR A 55 7.98 14.77 -6.92
CA TYR A 55 8.56 13.48 -7.32
C TYR A 55 9.14 13.54 -8.74
N LEU A 56 8.49 14.27 -9.66
CA LEU A 56 8.92 14.38 -11.06
C LEU A 56 10.10 15.33 -11.27
N ARG A 57 10.37 16.24 -10.32
CA ARG A 57 11.49 17.20 -10.41
C ARG A 57 12.86 16.53 -10.64
N HIS A 58 13.03 15.29 -10.21
CA HIS A 58 14.27 14.53 -10.42
C HIS A 58 14.27 13.68 -11.71
N MET A 59 13.11 13.56 -12.38
CA MET A 59 12.95 12.81 -13.63
C MET A 59 12.91 13.72 -14.86
N THR A 60 12.56 15.00 -14.70
CA THR A 60 12.45 15.98 -15.79
C THR A 60 13.65 16.93 -15.87
N GLN A 61 14.76 16.61 -15.19
CA GLN A 61 16.04 17.33 -15.30
C GLN A 61 17.00 16.61 -16.27
N GLU A 62 16.48 16.13 -17.39
CA GLU A 62 17.24 15.81 -18.61
C GLU A 62 16.71 16.64 -19.78
#